data_AF-A0A2I1FR82-F1
#
_entry.id   AF-A0A2I1FR82-F1
#
_cell.length_a   1.000
_cell.length_b   1.000
_cell.length_c   1.000
_cell.angle_alpha   90.00
_cell.angle_beta   90.00
_cell.angle_gamma   90.00
#
_symmetry.space_group_name_H-M   'P 1'
#
loop_
_entity.id
_entity.type
_entity.pdbx_description
1 polymer ?
#
loop_
_entity_poly.entity_id
_entity_poly.type
_entity_poly.pdbx_seq_one_letter_code
_entity_poly.pdbx_strand_id
1 'polypeptide(L)'
;MTFVPVIEAYSVGVDLDMNAGACRIWIEDSNNNRIAGDGKGDYHACDGTAGSNFQEIDFSDQEYYVVAKVHFSAREQKVRGSFNENTCFRIHGNSAKFYFDQYDCDS
;
A
#
# COMPACT_ATOMS: atom_id res chain seq x y z
N MET A 1 -12.20 32.91 14.00
CA MET A 1 -11.71 31.89 13.03
C MET A 1 -11.39 30.63 13.81
N THR A 2 -12.12 29.54 13.57
CA THR A 2 -11.77 28.20 14.08
C THR A 2 -10.60 27.68 13.26
N PHE A 3 -9.42 27.59 13.88
CA PHE A 3 -8.28 26.88 13.30
C PHE A 3 -8.59 25.39 13.40
N VAL A 4 -9.03 24.80 12.29
CA VAL A 4 -8.99 23.36 12.14
C VAL A 4 -7.51 23.03 11.99
N PRO A 5 -6.89 22.23 12.89
CA PRO A 5 -5.53 21.78 12.64
C PRO A 5 -5.57 21.02 11.31
N VAL A 6 -4.79 21.47 10.33
CA VAL A 6 -4.40 20.61 9.22
C VAL A 6 -3.61 19.49 9.90
N ILE A 7 -4.28 18.37 10.11
CA ILE A 7 -3.61 17.11 10.35
C ILE A 7 -2.83 16.86 9.06
N GLU A 8 -1.51 17.06 9.11
CA GLU A 8 -0.63 16.63 8.05
C GLU A 8 -0.85 15.11 7.95
N ALA A 9 -1.32 14.66 6.80
CA ALA A 9 -1.60 13.26 6.54
C ALA A 9 -0.82 12.89 5.30
N TYR A 10 -0.05 11.82 5.40
CA TYR A 10 0.55 11.22 4.22
C TYR A 10 -0.49 10.34 3.53
N SER A 11 -0.52 10.38 2.20
CA SER A 11 -1.26 9.42 1.41
C SER A 11 -0.29 8.49 0.67
N VAL A 12 -0.66 7.22 0.64
CA VAL A 12 0.02 6.21 -0.16
C VAL A 12 -0.95 5.71 -1.22
N GLY A 13 -0.60 5.96 -2.48
CA GLY A 13 -1.31 5.43 -3.64
C GLY A 13 -0.73 4.09 -4.06
N VAL A 14 -1.57 3.07 -4.27
CA VAL A 14 -1.12 1.78 -4.78
C VAL A 14 -1.94 1.33 -5.97
N ASP A 15 -1.30 1.26 -7.14
CA ASP A 15 -1.86 0.65 -8.33
C ASP A 15 -1.87 -0.88 -8.22
N LEU A 16 -3.06 -1.44 -8.37
CA LEU A 16 -3.38 -2.86 -8.34
C LEU A 16 -3.46 -3.41 -9.76
N ASP A 17 -2.32 -3.85 -10.29
CA ASP A 17 -2.18 -4.36 -11.66
C ASP A 17 -1.66 -5.81 -11.69
N MET A 18 -2.27 -6.66 -10.85
CA MET A 18 -1.98 -8.09 -10.87
C MET A 18 -2.75 -8.79 -11.98
N ASN A 19 -2.17 -9.83 -12.58
CA ASN A 19 -2.84 -10.63 -13.60
C ASN A 19 -3.94 -11.53 -13.01
N ALA A 20 -3.78 -11.94 -11.75
CA ALA A 20 -4.77 -12.68 -10.97
C ALA A 20 -4.27 -12.80 -9.53
N GLY A 21 -5.17 -12.61 -8.56
CA GLY A 21 -4.92 -12.92 -7.17
C GLY A 21 -5.39 -11.84 -6.21
N ALA A 22 -5.52 -12.24 -4.95
CA ALA A 22 -5.75 -11.29 -3.87
C ALA A 22 -4.40 -10.82 -3.30
N CYS A 23 -4.28 -9.56 -2.98
CA CYS A 23 -3.13 -9.02 -2.27
C CYS A 23 -3.59 -8.32 -0.99
N ARG A 24 -2.62 -7.80 -0.25
CA ARG A 24 -2.83 -7.09 1.00
C ARG A 24 -1.74 -6.05 1.10
N ILE A 25 -2.12 -4.80 1.27
CA ILE A 25 -1.23 -3.66 1.39
C ILE A 25 -1.54 -2.95 2.70
N TRP A 26 -0.53 -2.76 3.53
CA TRP A 26 -0.70 -2.04 4.79
C TRP A 26 0.53 -1.19 5.09
N ILE A 27 0.31 -0.21 5.95
CA ILE A 27 1.32 0.74 6.36
C ILE A 27 1.75 0.41 7.78
N GLU A 28 3.06 0.30 8.00
CA GLU A 28 3.69 0.11 9.31
C GLU A 28 4.46 1.36 9.74
N ASP A 29 4.52 1.63 11.03
CA ASP A 29 5.40 2.64 11.62
C ASP A 29 6.84 2.11 11.77
N SER A 30 7.75 2.96 12.26
CA SER A 30 9.13 2.58 12.59
C SER A 30 9.28 1.52 13.69
N ASN A 31 8.21 1.21 14.41
CA ASN A 31 8.14 0.14 15.40
C ASN A 31 7.56 -1.17 14.83
N ASN A 32 7.35 -1.26 13.52
CA ASN A 32 6.68 -2.36 12.82
C ASN A 32 5.22 -2.58 13.27
N ASN A 33 4.56 -1.54 13.78
CA ASN A 33 3.13 -1.57 14.10
C ASN A 33 2.33 -1.12 12.89
N ARG A 34 1.28 -1.87 12.55
CA ARG A 34 0.35 -1.45 11.49
C ARG A 34 -0.41 -0.20 11.94
N ILE A 35 -0.29 0.87 11.17
CA ILE A 35 -0.97 2.15 11.40
C ILE A 35 -2.14 2.38 10.45
N ALA A 36 -2.11 1.81 9.23
CA ALA A 36 -3.16 1.98 8.22
C ALA A 36 -3.18 0.87 7.16
N GLY A 37 -4.16 0.92 6.25
CA GLY A 37 -4.36 -0.05 5.17
C GLY A 37 -5.05 -1.34 5.60
N ASP A 38 -4.79 -2.42 4.86
CA ASP A 38 -5.53 -3.68 4.99
C ASP A 38 -5.28 -4.38 6.32
N GLY A 39 -6.37 -4.88 6.92
CA GLY A 39 -6.34 -5.60 8.17
C GLY A 39 -5.80 -7.04 8.06
N LYS A 40 -5.61 -7.73 9.18
CA LYS A 40 -4.89 -9.01 9.20
C LYS A 40 -5.76 -10.09 8.57
N GLY A 41 -5.38 -10.55 7.38
CA GLY A 41 -6.17 -11.53 6.62
C GLY A 41 -7.20 -10.89 5.69
N ASP A 42 -7.26 -9.55 5.65
CA ASP A 42 -8.11 -8.82 4.71
C ASP A 42 -7.40 -8.74 3.37
N TYR A 43 -7.49 -9.84 2.62
CA TYR A 43 -6.99 -9.91 1.26
C TYR A 43 -8.09 -9.46 0.30
N HIS A 44 -7.81 -8.41 -0.47
CA HIS A 44 -8.68 -7.89 -1.52
C HIS A 44 -8.14 -8.26 -2.91
N ALA A 45 -9.01 -8.28 -3.91
CA ALA A 45 -8.60 -8.59 -5.28
C ALA A 45 -7.73 -7.45 -5.82
N CYS A 46 -6.51 -7.78 -6.25
CA CYS A 46 -5.54 -6.79 -6.76
C CYS A 46 -5.31 -6.92 -8.26
N ASP A 47 -6.24 -7.58 -8.93
CA ASP A 47 -6.25 -7.84 -10.37
C ASP A 47 -7.19 -6.91 -11.13
N GLY A 48 -7.61 -5.81 -10.49
CA GLY A 48 -8.54 -4.83 -11.05
C GLY A 48 -9.98 -5.33 -11.23
N THR A 49 -10.27 -6.60 -10.90
CA THR A 49 -11.63 -7.16 -11.05
C THR A 49 -12.62 -6.58 -10.04
N ALA A 50 -12.13 -6.01 -8.93
CA ALA A 50 -12.94 -5.33 -7.92
C ALA A 50 -13.46 -3.95 -8.38
N GLY A 51 -13.13 -3.49 -9.59
CA GLY A 51 -13.55 -2.18 -10.11
C GLY A 51 -12.73 -1.00 -9.58
N SER A 52 -11.73 -1.27 -8.73
CA SER A 52 -10.76 -0.30 -8.22
C SER A 52 -9.37 -0.84 -8.53
N ASN A 53 -8.69 -0.24 -9.50
CA ASN A 53 -7.31 -0.58 -9.84
C ASN A 53 -6.30 0.24 -9.02
N PHE A 54 -6.79 1.05 -8.09
CA PHE A 54 -6.00 1.96 -7.29
C PHE A 54 -6.53 1.95 -5.86
N GLN A 55 -5.62 1.88 -4.90
CA GLN A 55 -5.89 1.92 -3.48
C GLN A 55 -5.15 3.11 -2.88
N GLU A 56 -5.90 4.06 -2.32
CA GLU A 56 -5.33 5.17 -1.56
C GLU A 56 -5.46 4.88 -0.07
N ILE A 57 -4.38 5.11 0.68
CA ILE A 57 -4.33 4.90 2.12
C ILE A 57 -3.83 6.17 2.78
N ASP A 58 -4.72 6.86 3.48
CA ASP A 58 -4.40 8.07 4.25
C ASP A 58 -4.09 7.74 5.72
N PHE A 59 -3.05 8.35 6.27
CA PHE A 59 -2.62 8.18 7.66
C PHE A 59 -1.87 9.40 8.18
N SER A 60 -1.65 9.47 9.50
CA SER A 60 -0.94 10.61 10.13
C SER A 60 0.50 10.77 9.62
N ASP A 61 0.97 12.01 9.59
CA ASP A 61 2.34 12.41 9.28
C ASP A 61 3.38 11.77 10.22
N GLN A 62 3.89 10.62 9.83
CA GLN A 62 4.97 9.94 10.54
C GLN A 62 5.80 9.08 9.60
N GLU A 63 7.01 8.73 10.03
CA GLU A 63 7.85 7.79 9.30
C GLU A 63 7.13 6.45 9.13
N TYR A 64 7.00 6.02 7.88
CA TYR A 64 6.23 4.83 7.55
C TYR A 64 6.93 3.88 6.59
N TYR A 65 6.42 2.65 6.59
CA TYR A 65 6.83 1.56 5.72
C TYR A 65 5.61 0.98 5.02
N VAL A 66 5.71 0.78 3.72
CA VAL A 66 4.64 0.17 2.93
C VAL A 66 4.93 -1.31 2.75
N VAL A 67 4.01 -2.15 3.19
CA VAL A 67 4.14 -3.59 3.13
C VAL A 67 3.08 -4.17 2.21
N ALA A 68 3.54 -4.90 1.20
CA ALA A 68 2.70 -5.58 0.22
C ALA A 68 2.90 -7.09 0.29
N LYS A 69 1.80 -7.84 0.38
CA LYS A 69 1.80 -9.30 0.38
C LYS A 69 0.71 -9.85 -0.53
N VAL A 70 1.08 -10.78 -1.40
CA VAL A 70 0.14 -11.47 -2.28
C VAL A 70 -0.32 -12.78 -1.67
N HIS A 71 -1.63 -13.03 -1.68
CA HIS A 71 -2.26 -14.26 -1.21
C HIS A 71 -1.83 -15.44 -2.10
N PHE A 72 -1.60 -16.61 -1.48
CA PHE A 72 -1.04 -17.80 -2.14
C PHE A 72 0.35 -17.63 -2.78
N SER A 73 1.05 -16.52 -2.52
CA SER A 73 2.45 -16.41 -2.95
C SER A 73 3.36 -17.20 -2.02
N ALA A 74 4.26 -17.98 -2.62
CA ALA A 74 5.40 -18.56 -1.90
C ALA A 74 6.51 -17.52 -1.63
N ARG A 75 6.37 -16.30 -2.16
CA ARG A 75 7.31 -15.20 -1.91
C ARG A 75 6.99 -14.50 -0.60
N GLU A 76 8.05 -14.06 0.07
CA GLU A 76 7.96 -13.21 1.25
C GLU A 76 7.30 -11.86 0.94
N GLN A 77 6.73 -11.23 1.97
CA GLN A 77 6.18 -9.89 1.87
C GLN A 77 7.24 -8.88 1.45
N LYS A 78 6.87 -7.90 0.64
CA LYS A 78 7.76 -6.81 0.24
C LYS A 78 7.51 -5.62 1.13
N VAL A 79 8.57 -5.13 1.77
CA VAL A 79 8.56 -3.92 2.60
C VAL A 79 9.33 -2.84 1.85
N ARG A 80 8.79 -1.62 1.82
CA ARG A 80 9.41 -0.42 1.24
C ARG A 80 9.41 0.68 2.29
N GLY A 81 10.54 1.36 2.43
CA GLY A 81 10.69 2.45 3.39
C GLY A 81 12.13 2.62 3.86
N SER A 82 12.40 3.56 4.78
CA SER A 82 11.41 4.48 5.34
C SER A 82 11.02 5.63 4.41
N PHE A 83 9.79 6.13 4.56
CA PHE A 83 9.26 7.28 3.82
C PHE A 83 8.70 8.33 4.79
N ASN A 84 8.78 9.60 4.39
CA ASN A 84 8.28 10.76 5.12
C ASN A 84 7.59 11.77 4.17
N GLU A 85 6.95 11.25 3.13
CA GLU A 85 6.26 12.02 2.09
C GLU A 85 5.16 11.18 1.46
N ASN A 86 4.33 11.76 0.58
CA ASN A 86 3.35 10.98 -0.18
C ASN A 86 4.07 10.11 -1.21
N THR A 87 3.72 8.83 -1.30
CA THR A 87 4.38 7.92 -2.23
C THR A 87 3.39 7.07 -2.98
N CYS A 88 3.75 6.73 -4.23
CA CYS A 88 2.95 5.85 -5.06
C CYS A 88 3.71 4.58 -5.39
N PHE A 89 2.99 3.46 -5.37
CA PHE A 89 3.53 2.14 -5.67
C PHE A 89 2.65 1.41 -6.66
N ARG A 90 3.26 0.55 -7.47
CA ARG A 90 2.52 -0.34 -8.35
C ARG A 90 2.82 -1.77 -7.97
N ILE A 91 1.79 -2.50 -7.58
CA ILE A 91 1.85 -3.95 -7.46
C ILE A 91 1.44 -4.59 -8.78
N HIS A 92 2.33 -5.39 -9.36
CA HIS A 92 2.05 -6.06 -10.63
C HIS A 92 2.68 -7.45 -10.70
N GLY A 93 2.23 -8.26 -11.66
CA GLY A 93 2.67 -9.64 -11.84
C GLY A 93 1.58 -10.64 -11.46
N ASN A 94 1.92 -11.74 -10.79
CA ASN A 94 0.97 -12.78 -10.40
C ASN A 94 1.28 -13.38 -9.02
N SER A 95 0.41 -14.26 -8.53
CA SER A 95 0.57 -14.94 -7.23
C SER A 95 1.93 -15.62 -7.05
N ALA A 96 2.54 -16.18 -8.10
CA ALA A 96 3.87 -16.79 -8.01
C ALA A 96 5.02 -15.77 -8.10
N LYS A 97 4.87 -14.71 -8.89
CA LYS A 97 5.86 -13.68 -9.16
C LYS A 97 5.21 -12.31 -9.19
N PHE A 98 5.21 -11.63 -8.05
CA PHE A 98 4.80 -10.23 -7.95
C PHE A 98 5.99 -9.30 -7.75
N TYR A 99 5.80 -8.07 -8.20
CA TYR A 99 6.71 -6.93 -8.08
C TYR A 99 5.97 -5.80 -7.37
N PHE A 100 6.74 -5.00 -6.65
CA PHE A 100 6.23 -3.88 -5.87
C PHE A 100 7.24 -2.75 -5.99
N ASP A 101 6.96 -1.88 -6.96
CA ASP A 101 7.88 -0.85 -7.43
C ASP A 101 7.27 0.51 -7.14
N GLN A 102 8.12 1.42 -6.65
CA GLN A 102 7.76 2.80 -6.40
C GLN A 102 7.77 3.56 -7.73
N TYR A 103 6.80 4.44 -7.93
CA TYR A 103 6.76 5.35 -9.06
C TYR A 103 6.27 6.73 -8.59
N ASP A 104 6.36 7.72 -9.47
CA ASP A 104 5.98 9.09 -9.16
C ASP A 104 4.47 9.28 -9.29
N CYS A 105 3.82 9.80 -8.24
CA CYS A 105 2.37 9.99 -8.19
C CYS A 105 1.83 10.96 -9.27
N ASP A 106 2.69 11.72 -9.94
CA ASP A 106 2.33 12.77 -10.91
C ASP A 106 2.32 12.31 -12.39
N SER A 107 2.38 10.99 -12.65
CA SER A 107 2.56 10.42 -14.01
C SER A 107 1.27 10.19 -14.80
#